data_AF-A0A497FUM0-F1
#
_entry.id   AF-A0A497FUM0-F1
#
_cell.length_a   1.000
_cell.length_b   1.000
_cell.length_c   1.000
_cell.angle_alpha   90.00
_cell.angle_beta   90.00
_cell.angle_gamma   90.00
#
_symmetry.space_group_name_H-M   'P 1'
#
loop_
_entity.id
_entity.type
_entity.pdbx_description
1 polymer ?
#
loop_
_entity_poly.entity_id
_entity_poly.type
_entity_poly.pdbx_seq_one_letter_code
_entity_poly.pdbx_strand_id
1 'polypeptide(L)'
;MSLLGDVSRWKEGFTHRVIFAAIYAAIVLQPIILFSQLYSGVALVGAATYLTLVLFDQVGRLSGKPLSKQELFTLQIAAETAAGDIIFLQLLWFAFLRTGSVSKAFGIADKLPSWIAPPETSPVYLYRTILHSDWLMPIALLALSYVFYKICNVSLGLIAAHLYVEVERLPFPLAQVSAEVIVTLAERESERVRVFSIATFIGAIYSLVLYGVPLLSEVFAGTAIRILPFPWYDMNSFIETWLPGASFGIATDILVLGTGFVIPFSVAVAQFLGTFVVYFIGNHLLVVNNLFPHWLPGMNITLTWSNSILDFWASFIIGLGIAAGIAPFIKHPEYVTSTIRSLAKLSKASKEAGYLSIKVLGTLFLFGSLSLVAIALLLAPGFMSYA
;
A
#
# COMPACT_ATOMS: atom_id res chain seq x y z
N MET A 1 29.05 6.02 17.20
CA MET A 1 28.50 7.37 17.40
C MET A 1 27.00 7.25 17.29
N SER A 2 26.26 7.26 18.40
CA SER A 2 24.82 7.01 18.38
C SER A 2 24.11 8.18 17.68
N LEU A 3 23.40 7.90 16.59
CA LEU A 3 22.49 8.86 15.95
C LEU A 3 21.31 9.27 16.87
N LEU A 4 21.14 8.55 17.97
CA LEU A 4 20.39 9.02 19.14
C LEU A 4 21.29 9.99 19.90
N GLY A 5 21.32 11.26 19.46
CA GLY A 5 21.75 12.35 20.32
C GLY A 5 20.90 12.30 21.59
N ASP A 6 21.52 12.59 22.74
CA ASP A 6 21.00 12.45 24.11
C ASP A 6 19.48 12.77 24.24
N VAL A 7 18.62 11.78 23.97
CA VAL A 7 17.16 11.91 24.11
C VAL A 7 16.86 11.75 25.60
N SER A 8 17.17 12.77 26.39
CA SER A 8 17.01 12.73 27.84
C SER A 8 15.54 12.55 28.30
N ARG A 9 14.56 12.68 27.38
CA ARG A 9 13.15 12.37 27.65
C ARG A 9 12.31 12.18 26.38
N TRP A 10 11.53 11.09 26.31
CA TRP A 10 10.45 10.92 25.33
C TRP A 10 9.40 12.02 25.50
N LYS A 11 8.94 12.59 24.38
CA LYS A 11 7.88 13.60 24.35
C LYS A 11 6.65 13.03 23.65
N GLU A 12 5.48 13.31 24.19
CA GLU A 12 4.21 12.87 23.62
C GLU A 12 3.84 13.70 22.39
N GLY A 13 3.50 13.03 21.30
CA GLY A 13 2.99 13.65 20.07
C GLY A 13 1.48 13.50 19.86
N PHE A 14 0.83 12.64 20.66
CA PHE A 14 -0.61 12.41 20.53
C PHE A 14 -1.38 13.51 21.25
N THR A 15 -1.88 14.48 20.48
CA THR A 15 -2.66 15.62 21.00
C THR A 15 -4.03 15.70 20.34
N HIS A 16 -4.95 16.46 20.93
CA HIS A 16 -6.27 16.73 20.33
C HIS A 16 -6.16 17.30 18.91
N ARG A 17 -5.09 18.03 18.60
CA ARG A 17 -4.82 18.56 17.26
C ARG A 17 -4.62 17.44 16.25
N VAL A 18 -3.87 16.41 16.63
CA VAL A 18 -3.66 15.21 15.81
C VAL A 18 -4.98 14.47 15.60
N ILE A 19 -5.81 14.37 16.63
CA ILE A 19 -7.15 13.75 16.52
C ILE A 19 -8.02 14.50 15.51
N PHE A 20 -8.11 15.84 15.61
CA PHE A 20 -8.89 16.64 14.66
C PHE A 20 -8.38 16.51 13.22
N ALA A 21 -7.08 16.45 13.04
CA ALA A 21 -6.47 16.30 11.74
C ALA A 21 -6.69 14.89 11.14
N ALA A 22 -6.68 13.85 11.98
CA ALA A 22 -7.03 12.49 11.56
C ALA A 22 -8.51 12.40 11.14
N ILE A 23 -9.42 13.05 11.89
CA ILE A 23 -10.85 13.14 11.52
C ILE A 23 -11.01 13.88 10.19
N TYR A 24 -10.28 14.98 9.97
CA TYR A 24 -10.26 15.67 8.68
C TYR A 24 -9.81 14.74 7.56
N ALA A 25 -8.72 13.99 7.76
CA ALA A 25 -8.20 13.05 6.76
C ALA A 25 -9.25 11.96 6.41
N ALA A 26 -9.95 11.41 7.41
CA ALA A 26 -11.02 10.44 7.20
C ALA A 26 -12.22 11.03 6.45
N ILE A 27 -12.72 12.20 6.85
CA ILE A 27 -13.97 12.75 6.27
C ILE A 27 -13.74 13.37 4.90
N VAL A 28 -12.62 14.07 4.71
CA VAL A 28 -12.37 14.89 3.51
C VAL A 28 -11.52 14.16 2.49
N LEU A 29 -10.47 13.47 2.92
CA LEU A 29 -9.50 12.87 1.98
C LEU A 29 -9.80 11.42 1.63
N GLN A 30 -10.39 10.64 2.55
CA GLN A 30 -10.78 9.26 2.25
C GLN A 30 -11.74 9.15 1.05
N PRO A 31 -12.77 10.01 0.86
CA PRO A 31 -13.60 9.98 -0.35
C PRO A 31 -12.81 10.24 -1.64
N ILE A 32 -11.80 11.11 -1.58
CA ILE A 32 -10.92 11.41 -2.71
C ILE A 32 -10.05 10.18 -3.04
N ILE A 33 -9.51 9.50 -2.03
CA ILE A 33 -8.74 8.26 -2.19
C ILE A 33 -9.62 7.15 -2.77
N LEU A 34 -10.85 6.99 -2.26
CA LEU A 34 -11.82 6.02 -2.78
C LEU A 34 -12.12 6.28 -4.25
N PHE A 35 -12.39 7.54 -4.61
CA PHE A 35 -12.60 7.94 -6.00
C PHE A 35 -11.37 7.63 -6.86
N SER A 36 -10.17 8.00 -6.39
CA SER A 36 -8.91 7.73 -7.10
C SER A 36 -8.70 6.24 -7.34
N GLN A 37 -8.93 5.40 -6.33
CA GLN A 37 -8.79 3.95 -6.45
C GLN A 37 -9.79 3.38 -7.47
N LEU A 38 -11.02 3.87 -7.50
CA LEU A 38 -12.07 3.41 -8.43
C LEU A 38 -11.85 3.91 -9.86
N TYR A 39 -11.42 5.16 -10.03
CA TYR A 39 -11.28 5.80 -11.34
C TYR A 39 -9.94 5.45 -12.01
N SER A 40 -8.84 5.54 -11.27
CA SER A 40 -7.49 5.36 -11.80
C SER A 40 -6.87 4.00 -11.47
N GLY A 41 -7.49 3.20 -10.61
CA GLY A 41 -6.93 1.95 -10.10
C GLY A 41 -5.88 2.12 -8.99
N VAL A 42 -5.55 3.37 -8.62
CA VAL A 42 -4.50 3.70 -7.65
C VAL A 42 -5.05 4.56 -6.51
N ALA A 43 -4.79 4.13 -5.27
CA ALA A 43 -5.11 4.86 -4.06
C ALA A 43 -3.98 5.84 -3.72
N LEU A 44 -4.25 7.14 -3.81
CA LEU A 44 -3.27 8.21 -3.56
C LEU A 44 -3.11 8.50 -2.05
N VAL A 45 -2.89 7.47 -1.24
CA VAL A 45 -2.82 7.58 0.23
C VAL A 45 -1.70 8.52 0.66
N GLY A 46 -0.49 8.37 0.10
CA GLY A 46 0.65 9.21 0.45
C GLY A 46 0.39 10.70 0.21
N ALA A 47 -0.23 11.05 -0.92
CA ALA A 47 -0.56 12.43 -1.24
C ALA A 47 -1.53 13.04 -0.22
N ALA A 48 -2.56 12.29 0.18
CA ALA A 48 -3.51 12.71 1.20
C ALA A 48 -2.85 12.91 2.58
N THR A 49 -1.95 12.01 2.96
CA THR A 49 -1.18 12.11 4.21
C THR A 49 -0.35 13.39 4.23
N TYR A 50 0.43 13.67 3.19
CA TYR A 50 1.28 14.86 3.14
C TYR A 50 0.47 16.15 3.01
N LEU A 51 -0.65 16.14 2.30
CA LEU A 51 -1.57 17.28 2.24
C LEU A 51 -2.12 17.63 3.63
N THR A 52 -2.58 16.64 4.38
CA THR A 52 -3.05 16.84 5.77
C THR A 52 -1.96 17.43 6.64
N LEU A 53 -0.74 16.87 6.52
CA LEU A 53 0.40 17.27 7.34
C LEU A 53 0.81 18.72 7.08
N VAL A 54 0.93 19.13 5.81
CA VAL A 54 1.25 20.51 5.42
C VAL A 54 0.13 21.47 5.82
N LEU A 55 -1.13 21.10 5.60
CA LEU A 55 -2.29 21.93 5.93
C LEU A 55 -2.33 22.22 7.44
N PHE A 56 -2.22 21.19 8.28
CA PHE A 56 -2.29 21.36 9.72
C PHE A 56 -1.06 22.05 10.31
N ASP A 57 0.14 21.83 9.76
CA ASP A 57 1.32 22.65 10.10
C ASP A 57 1.04 24.14 9.85
N GLN A 58 0.51 24.46 8.67
CA GLN A 58 0.22 25.85 8.30
C GLN A 58 -0.90 26.46 9.17
N VAL A 59 -1.98 25.73 9.45
CA VAL A 59 -3.05 26.16 10.35
C VAL A 59 -2.53 26.40 11.77
N GLY A 60 -1.70 25.49 12.30
CA GLY A 60 -1.08 25.64 13.62
C GLY A 60 -0.23 26.90 13.70
N ARG A 61 0.54 27.19 12.65
CA ARG A 61 1.37 28.40 12.55
C ARG A 61 0.57 29.67 12.44
N LEU A 62 -0.47 29.70 11.59
CA LEU A 62 -1.39 30.85 11.49
C LEU A 62 -2.11 31.12 12.81
N SER A 63 -2.33 30.07 13.61
CA SER A 63 -2.91 30.15 14.96
C SER A 63 -1.87 30.51 16.05
N GLY A 64 -0.63 30.82 15.68
CA GLY A 64 0.46 31.16 16.61
C GLY A 64 0.99 29.99 17.45
N LYS A 65 0.60 28.75 17.16
CA LYS A 65 0.97 27.54 17.90
C LYS A 65 1.46 26.44 16.94
N PRO A 66 2.71 26.55 16.42
CA PRO A 66 3.26 25.56 15.49
C PRO A 66 3.24 24.15 16.11
N LEU A 67 3.06 23.14 15.25
CA LEU A 67 3.11 21.74 15.67
C LEU A 67 4.56 21.33 15.91
N SER A 68 4.76 20.51 16.94
CA SER A 68 6.07 19.90 17.24
C SER A 68 6.40 18.75 16.27
N LYS A 69 7.68 18.37 16.21
CA LYS A 69 8.12 17.19 15.43
C LYS A 69 7.35 15.92 15.81
N GLN A 70 7.09 15.73 17.11
CA GLN A 70 6.35 14.59 17.64
C GLN A 70 4.90 14.61 17.18
N GLU A 71 4.23 15.76 17.26
CA GLU A 71 2.86 15.90 16.76
C GLU A 71 2.77 15.69 15.25
N LEU A 72 3.72 16.22 14.47
CA LEU A 72 3.75 16.01 13.01
C LEU A 72 4.02 14.55 12.64
N PHE A 73 4.86 13.84 13.39
CA PHE A 73 5.09 12.41 13.21
C PHE A 73 3.84 11.58 13.55
N THR A 74 3.21 11.82 14.71
CA THR A 74 1.98 11.12 15.07
C THR A 74 0.84 11.45 14.10
N LEU A 75 0.79 12.69 13.62
CA LEU A 75 -0.15 13.14 12.59
C LEU A 75 0.03 12.38 11.28
N GLN A 76 1.26 12.20 10.80
CA GLN A 76 1.52 11.45 9.57
C GLN A 76 0.89 10.06 9.62
N ILE A 77 1.18 9.31 10.68
CA ILE A 77 0.67 7.94 10.87
C ILE A 77 -0.84 7.92 11.03
N ALA A 78 -1.39 8.85 11.82
CA ALA A 78 -2.83 8.93 12.06
C ALA A 78 -3.60 9.29 10.79
N ALA A 79 -3.10 10.26 10.00
CA ALA A 79 -3.71 10.67 8.74
C ALA A 79 -3.62 9.56 7.68
N GLU A 80 -2.48 8.87 7.58
CA GLU A 80 -2.31 7.73 6.67
C GLU A 80 -3.31 6.62 6.97
N THR A 81 -3.45 6.25 8.25
CA THR A 81 -4.40 5.22 8.68
C THR A 81 -5.84 5.66 8.44
N ALA A 82 -6.18 6.89 8.86
CA ALA A 82 -7.53 7.43 8.77
C ALA A 82 -8.02 7.61 7.33
N ALA A 83 -7.14 8.04 6.42
CA ALA A 83 -7.50 8.25 5.02
C ALA A 83 -7.32 6.97 4.17
N GLY A 84 -6.35 6.10 4.52
CA GLY A 84 -5.97 4.94 3.71
C GLY A 84 -6.80 3.68 3.94
N ASP A 85 -7.44 3.52 5.10
CA ASP A 85 -8.20 2.31 5.45
C ASP A 85 -9.59 2.28 4.75
N ILE A 86 -9.60 1.96 3.45
CA ILE A 86 -10.80 1.89 2.58
C ILE A 86 -11.51 0.53 2.59
N ILE A 87 -11.63 -0.11 3.76
CA ILE A 87 -12.07 -1.51 3.91
C ILE A 87 -13.42 -1.82 3.26
N PHE A 88 -14.36 -0.87 3.26
CA PHE A 88 -15.70 -1.07 2.74
C PHE A 88 -15.74 -1.18 1.21
N LEU A 89 -14.69 -0.74 0.51
CA LEU A 89 -14.55 -0.94 -0.93
C LEU A 89 -14.56 -2.43 -1.30
N GLN A 90 -14.10 -3.30 -0.40
CA GLN A 90 -14.12 -4.74 -0.58
C GLN A 90 -15.55 -5.29 -0.74
N LEU A 91 -16.55 -4.71 -0.06
CA LEU A 91 -17.95 -5.11 -0.20
C LEU A 91 -18.48 -4.78 -1.60
N LEU A 92 -18.10 -3.60 -2.13
CA LEU A 92 -18.45 -3.20 -3.49
C LEU A 92 -17.81 -4.14 -4.51
N TRP A 93 -16.56 -4.54 -4.28
CA TRP A 93 -15.88 -5.52 -5.13
C TRP A 93 -16.60 -6.87 -5.13
N PHE A 94 -17.02 -7.38 -3.96
CA PHE A 94 -17.78 -8.63 -3.90
C PHE A 94 -19.17 -8.54 -4.53
N ALA A 95 -19.85 -7.40 -4.37
CA ALA A 95 -21.09 -7.09 -5.08
C ALA A 95 -20.89 -7.09 -6.61
N PHE A 96 -19.79 -6.50 -7.08
CA PHE A 96 -19.41 -6.54 -8.49
C PHE A 96 -19.14 -7.96 -8.97
N LEU A 97 -18.42 -8.78 -8.19
CA LEU A 97 -18.18 -10.18 -8.56
C LEU A 97 -19.47 -11.02 -8.58
N ARG A 98 -20.46 -10.70 -7.74
CA ARG A 98 -21.76 -11.38 -7.71
C ARG A 98 -22.63 -11.04 -8.92
N THR A 99 -22.60 -9.80 -9.38
CA THR A 99 -23.51 -9.30 -10.42
C THR A 99 -22.86 -9.20 -11.81
N GLY A 100 -21.52 -9.17 -11.87
CA GLY A 100 -20.75 -8.90 -13.07
C GLY A 100 -20.86 -9.98 -14.15
N SER A 101 -20.96 -9.54 -15.41
CA SER A 101 -21.04 -10.42 -16.58
C SER A 101 -19.81 -11.34 -16.72
N VAL A 102 -18.63 -10.82 -16.39
CA VAL A 102 -17.37 -11.58 -16.42
C VAL A 102 -17.41 -12.73 -15.42
N SER A 103 -17.78 -12.46 -14.17
CA SER A 103 -17.91 -13.48 -13.13
C SER A 103 -18.97 -14.54 -13.46
N LYS A 104 -20.05 -14.14 -14.13
CA LYS A 104 -21.06 -15.06 -14.65
C LYS A 104 -20.50 -15.93 -15.77
N ALA A 105 -19.72 -15.35 -16.69
CA ALA A 105 -19.05 -16.10 -17.77
C ALA A 105 -18.04 -17.12 -17.22
N PHE A 106 -17.34 -16.80 -16.13
CA PHE A 106 -16.45 -17.73 -15.42
C PHE A 106 -17.19 -18.72 -14.51
N GLY A 107 -18.52 -18.63 -14.36
CA GLY A 107 -19.30 -19.52 -13.51
C GLY A 107 -18.95 -19.42 -12.02
N ILE A 108 -18.43 -18.27 -11.58
CA ILE A 108 -18.07 -18.00 -10.18
C ILE A 108 -19.10 -17.12 -9.46
N ALA A 109 -19.89 -16.33 -10.20
CA ALA A 109 -20.86 -15.39 -9.64
C ALA A 109 -21.83 -16.08 -8.65
N ASP A 110 -22.41 -17.22 -9.04
CA ASP A 110 -23.38 -17.96 -8.24
C ASP A 110 -22.76 -18.68 -7.03
N LYS A 111 -21.45 -18.95 -7.09
CA LYS A 111 -20.70 -19.66 -6.04
C LYS A 111 -20.37 -18.78 -4.83
N LEU A 112 -20.55 -17.46 -4.94
CA LEU A 112 -20.32 -16.55 -3.84
C LEU A 112 -21.41 -16.73 -2.75
N PRO A 113 -21.03 -17.06 -1.51
CA PRO A 113 -22.01 -17.24 -0.44
C PRO A 113 -22.57 -15.91 0.05
N SER A 114 -23.78 -15.97 0.63
CA SER A 114 -24.55 -14.79 1.08
C SER A 114 -23.88 -13.97 2.18
N TRP A 115 -22.95 -14.58 2.93
CA TRP A 115 -22.16 -13.90 3.96
C TRP A 115 -21.01 -13.06 3.39
N ILE A 116 -20.66 -13.20 2.11
CA ILE A 116 -19.69 -12.33 1.40
C ILE A 116 -20.40 -11.19 0.68
N ALA A 117 -21.48 -11.51 -0.03
CA ALA A 117 -22.26 -10.55 -0.79
C ALA A 117 -23.76 -10.93 -0.78
N PRO A 118 -24.68 -9.94 -0.77
CA PRO A 118 -26.10 -10.20 -0.88
C PRO A 118 -26.46 -11.06 -2.11
N PRO A 119 -27.50 -11.92 -2.04
CA PRO A 119 -27.98 -12.67 -3.21
C PRO A 119 -28.37 -11.74 -4.36
N GLU A 120 -28.19 -12.16 -5.62
CA GLU A 120 -28.49 -11.32 -6.80
C GLU A 120 -29.96 -10.83 -6.81
N THR A 121 -30.88 -11.60 -6.24
CA THR A 121 -32.30 -11.25 -6.10
C THR A 121 -32.58 -10.15 -5.07
N SER A 122 -31.57 -9.73 -4.30
CA SER A 122 -31.72 -8.69 -3.28
C SER A 122 -31.96 -7.31 -3.92
N PRO A 123 -32.89 -6.50 -3.37
CA PRO A 123 -33.15 -5.15 -3.86
C PRO A 123 -31.98 -4.19 -3.65
N VAL A 124 -30.98 -4.59 -2.86
CA VAL A 124 -29.75 -3.83 -2.60
C VAL A 124 -29.05 -3.36 -3.88
N TYR A 125 -29.01 -4.20 -4.91
CA TYR A 125 -28.34 -3.86 -6.17
C TYR A 125 -29.10 -2.81 -6.97
N LEU A 126 -30.43 -2.76 -6.82
CA LEU A 126 -31.28 -1.74 -7.43
C LEU A 126 -31.13 -0.40 -6.70
N TYR A 127 -31.20 -0.42 -5.36
CA TYR A 127 -31.12 0.78 -4.54
C TYR A 127 -29.70 1.33 -4.38
N ARG A 128 -28.67 0.54 -4.72
CA ARG A 128 -27.24 0.90 -4.62
C ARG A 128 -26.88 1.43 -3.23
N THR A 129 -27.40 0.78 -2.18
CA THR A 129 -27.17 1.15 -0.79
C THR A 129 -26.45 0.03 -0.04
N ILE A 130 -25.52 0.42 0.85
CA ILE A 130 -24.92 -0.48 1.84
C ILE A 130 -25.76 -0.56 3.12
N LEU A 131 -26.71 0.36 3.30
CA LEU A 131 -27.58 0.44 4.47
C LEU A 131 -28.83 -0.42 4.24
N HIS A 132 -28.65 -1.73 4.23
CA HIS A 132 -29.73 -2.72 4.09
C HIS A 132 -29.46 -3.94 4.95
N SER A 133 -30.51 -4.64 5.41
CA SER A 133 -30.38 -5.84 6.27
C SER A 133 -29.52 -6.93 5.64
N ASP A 134 -29.60 -7.09 4.33
CA ASP A 134 -28.85 -8.12 3.60
C ASP A 134 -27.33 -7.88 3.63
N TRP A 135 -26.90 -6.65 3.89
CA TRP A 135 -25.50 -6.31 4.10
C TRP A 135 -25.02 -6.53 5.53
N LEU A 136 -25.91 -6.76 6.49
CA LEU A 136 -25.56 -6.84 7.91
C LEU A 136 -24.53 -7.94 8.16
N MET A 137 -24.72 -9.12 7.58
CA MET A 137 -23.81 -10.25 7.74
C MET A 137 -22.44 -9.98 7.07
N PRO A 138 -22.34 -9.58 5.78
CA PRO A 138 -21.07 -9.20 5.19
C PRO A 138 -20.33 -8.06 5.91
N ILE A 139 -21.06 -7.02 6.35
CA ILE A 139 -20.47 -5.89 7.09
C ILE A 139 -19.93 -6.36 8.44
N ALA A 140 -20.71 -7.15 9.19
CA ALA A 140 -20.29 -7.66 10.50
C ALA A 140 -19.05 -8.56 10.36
N LEU A 141 -19.03 -9.43 9.36
CA LEU A 141 -17.89 -10.30 9.09
C LEU A 141 -16.64 -9.51 8.68
N LEU A 142 -16.79 -8.52 7.79
CA LEU A 142 -15.70 -7.65 7.37
C LEU A 142 -15.13 -6.89 8.58
N ALA A 143 -16.00 -6.25 9.38
CA ALA A 143 -15.58 -5.48 10.55
C ALA A 143 -14.89 -6.37 11.60
N LEU A 144 -15.45 -7.55 11.89
CA LEU A 144 -14.86 -8.50 12.84
C LEU A 144 -13.50 -9.02 12.36
N SER A 145 -13.42 -9.43 11.08
CA SER A 145 -12.16 -9.88 10.47
C SER A 145 -11.12 -8.77 10.47
N TYR A 146 -11.56 -7.53 10.25
CA TYR A 146 -10.68 -6.37 10.26
C TYR A 146 -10.11 -6.07 11.65
N VAL A 147 -10.91 -6.21 12.71
CA VAL A 147 -10.44 -6.08 14.09
C VAL A 147 -9.34 -7.11 14.39
N PHE A 148 -9.57 -8.38 14.08
CA PHE A 148 -8.56 -9.43 14.28
C PHE A 148 -7.31 -9.19 13.42
N TYR A 149 -7.48 -8.75 12.18
CA TYR A 149 -6.38 -8.35 11.30
C TYR A 149 -5.55 -7.22 11.92
N LYS A 150 -6.18 -6.17 12.46
CA LYS A 150 -5.47 -5.06 13.11
C LYS A 150 -4.76 -5.49 14.38
N ILE A 151 -5.33 -6.42 15.17
CA ILE A 151 -4.63 -7.01 16.31
C ILE A 151 -3.33 -7.71 15.85
N CYS A 152 -3.40 -8.53 14.79
CA CYS A 152 -2.22 -9.16 14.20
C CYS A 152 -1.21 -8.13 13.69
N ASN A 153 -1.69 -7.12 12.97
CA ASN A 153 -0.87 -6.08 12.35
C ASN A 153 -0.10 -5.26 13.40
N VAL A 154 -0.77 -4.80 14.46
CA VAL A 154 -0.12 -4.09 15.58
C VAL A 154 0.90 -4.98 16.30
N SER A 155 0.56 -6.24 16.55
CA SER A 155 1.44 -7.17 17.26
C SER A 155 2.73 -7.44 16.47
N LEU A 156 2.60 -7.78 15.19
CA LEU A 156 3.73 -7.99 14.30
C LEU A 156 4.49 -6.69 14.04
N GLY A 157 3.80 -5.57 13.92
CA GLY A 157 4.38 -4.25 13.73
C GLY A 157 5.33 -3.87 14.86
N LEU A 158 4.95 -4.11 16.12
CA LEU A 158 5.83 -3.86 17.27
C LEU A 158 7.02 -4.83 17.33
N ILE A 159 6.83 -6.10 16.94
CA ILE A 159 7.95 -7.06 16.83
C ILE A 159 8.92 -6.62 15.73
N ALA A 160 8.40 -6.25 14.56
CA ALA A 160 9.18 -5.78 13.42
C ALA A 160 9.91 -4.47 13.72
N ALA A 161 9.27 -3.54 14.44
CA ALA A 161 9.90 -2.32 14.91
C ALA A 161 11.10 -2.64 15.81
N HIS A 162 10.94 -3.53 16.79
CA HIS A 162 12.07 -3.93 17.64
C HIS A 162 13.18 -4.63 16.86
N LEU A 163 12.82 -5.53 15.93
CA LEU A 163 13.79 -6.24 15.10
C LEU A 163 14.59 -5.28 14.21
N TYR A 164 13.90 -4.47 13.39
CA TYR A 164 14.55 -3.69 12.35
C TYR A 164 15.10 -2.35 12.85
N VAL A 165 14.49 -1.73 13.86
CA VAL A 165 14.94 -0.43 14.38
C VAL A 165 15.97 -0.58 15.48
N GLU A 166 15.74 -1.46 16.47
CA GLU A 166 16.62 -1.57 17.64
C GLU A 166 17.78 -2.56 17.44
N VAL A 167 17.48 -3.74 16.90
CA VAL A 167 18.44 -4.85 16.78
C VAL A 167 19.27 -4.73 15.51
N GLU A 168 18.64 -4.76 14.34
CA GLU A 168 19.32 -4.70 13.04
C GLU A 168 19.77 -3.28 12.69
N ARG A 169 18.99 -2.27 13.10
CA ARG A 169 19.18 -0.84 12.76
C ARG A 169 19.23 -0.62 11.25
N LEU A 170 18.28 -1.24 10.55
CA LEU A 170 18.19 -1.19 9.10
C LEU A 170 17.79 0.23 8.64
N PRO A 171 18.60 0.91 7.81
CA PRO A 171 18.22 2.20 7.28
C PRO A 171 17.17 2.03 6.17
N PHE A 172 15.91 2.33 6.48
CA PHE A 172 14.83 2.33 5.50
C PHE A 172 14.86 3.63 4.66
N PRO A 173 15.19 3.58 3.35
CA PRO A 173 15.39 4.80 2.56
C PRO A 173 14.12 5.66 2.46
N LEU A 174 12.96 5.04 2.24
CA LEU A 174 11.69 5.76 2.15
C LEU A 174 11.25 6.36 3.49
N ALA A 175 11.60 5.72 4.61
CA ALA A 175 11.29 6.27 5.94
C ALA A 175 12.12 7.52 6.25
N GLN A 176 13.35 7.63 5.71
CA GLN A 176 14.17 8.83 5.82
C GLN A 176 13.53 10.02 5.10
N VAL A 177 12.90 9.79 3.94
CA VAL A 177 12.13 10.84 3.24
C VAL A 177 10.98 11.33 4.10
N SER A 178 10.20 10.42 4.67
CA SER A 178 9.10 10.78 5.57
C SER A 178 9.57 11.58 6.78
N ALA A 179 10.71 11.20 7.37
CA ALA A 179 11.32 11.92 8.49
C ALA A 179 11.83 13.32 8.10
N GLU A 180 12.50 13.46 6.95
CA GLU A 180 13.00 14.74 6.44
C GLU A 180 11.86 15.73 6.14
N VAL A 181 10.71 15.26 5.67
CA VAL A 181 9.51 16.11 5.51
C VAL A 181 9.05 16.66 6.86
N ILE A 182 8.97 15.81 7.88
CA ILE A 182 8.58 16.23 9.25
C ILE A 182 9.59 17.24 9.82
N VAL A 183 10.88 16.99 9.66
CA VAL A 183 11.95 17.90 10.13
C VAL A 183 11.88 19.23 9.39
N THR A 184 11.75 19.20 8.07
CA THR A 184 11.65 20.41 7.22
C THR A 184 10.45 21.27 7.61
N LEU A 185 9.29 20.66 7.86
CA LEU A 185 8.09 21.37 8.26
C LEU A 185 8.16 21.89 9.69
N ALA A 186 8.78 21.14 10.62
CA ALA A 186 8.94 21.57 12.00
C ALA A 186 9.96 22.72 12.15
N GLU A 187 11.17 22.53 11.62
CA GLU A 187 12.32 23.42 11.82
C GLU A 187 12.37 24.59 10.83
N ARG A 188 11.83 24.41 9.62
CA ARG A 188 11.80 25.42 8.55
C ARG A 188 13.15 26.04 8.20
N GLU A 189 14.20 25.22 8.13
CA GLU A 189 15.48 25.65 7.57
C GLU A 189 15.28 26.23 6.16
N SER A 190 15.77 27.46 5.93
CA SER A 190 15.45 28.24 4.74
C SER A 190 15.75 27.50 3.43
N GLU A 191 16.89 26.81 3.37
CA GLU A 191 17.29 26.03 2.21
C GLU A 191 16.37 24.83 1.97
N ARG A 192 16.10 24.03 3.02
CA ARG A 192 15.21 22.86 2.93
C ARG A 192 13.80 23.25 2.51
N VAL A 193 13.25 24.32 3.10
CA VAL A 193 11.92 24.83 2.74
C VAL A 193 11.90 25.30 1.29
N ARG A 194 12.95 25.99 0.82
CA ARG A 194 13.05 26.44 -0.57
C ARG A 194 13.02 25.25 -1.54
N VAL A 195 13.84 24.23 -1.30
CA VAL A 195 13.89 23.02 -2.12
C VAL A 195 12.53 22.29 -2.08
N PHE A 196 11.98 22.11 -0.88
CA PHE A 196 10.66 21.48 -0.69
C PHE A 196 9.56 22.22 -1.45
N SER A 197 9.49 23.55 -1.37
CA SER A 197 8.48 24.35 -2.08
C SER A 197 8.63 24.28 -3.59
N ILE A 198 9.84 24.34 -4.14
CA ILE A 198 10.08 24.23 -5.58
C ILE A 198 9.69 22.83 -6.08
N ALA A 199 10.14 21.79 -5.39
CA ALA A 199 9.82 20.41 -5.75
C ALA A 199 8.31 20.14 -5.66
N THR A 200 7.64 20.65 -4.61
CA THR A 200 6.19 20.54 -4.44
C THR A 200 5.45 21.25 -5.58
N PHE A 201 5.91 22.44 -5.98
CA PHE A 201 5.30 23.19 -7.07
C PHE A 201 5.44 22.48 -8.42
N ILE A 202 6.64 22.00 -8.75
CA ILE A 202 6.89 21.23 -9.99
C ILE A 202 6.06 19.94 -9.97
N GLY A 203 6.08 19.20 -8.85
CA GLY A 203 5.31 17.98 -8.69
C GLY A 203 3.80 18.20 -8.80
N ALA A 204 3.28 19.32 -8.28
CA ALA A 204 1.88 19.70 -8.40
C ALA A 204 1.50 20.01 -9.86
N ILE A 205 2.32 20.76 -10.59
CA ILE A 205 2.09 21.02 -12.02
C ILE A 205 2.10 19.71 -12.82
N TYR A 206 3.11 18.86 -12.59
CA TYR A 206 3.22 17.59 -13.27
C TYR A 206 2.01 16.69 -12.97
N SER A 207 1.59 16.61 -11.71
CA SER A 207 0.42 15.83 -11.30
C SER A 207 -0.88 16.40 -11.86
N LEU A 208 -1.00 17.72 -11.97
CA LEU A 208 -2.14 18.38 -12.61
C LEU A 208 -2.21 18.01 -14.10
N VAL A 209 -1.07 18.01 -14.80
CA VAL A 209 -1.02 17.63 -16.23
C VAL A 209 -1.31 16.13 -16.42
N LEU A 210 -0.74 15.27 -15.58
CA LEU A 210 -0.86 13.82 -15.73
C LEU A 210 -2.22 13.28 -15.28
N TYR A 211 -2.76 13.77 -14.16
CA TYR A 211 -4.01 13.26 -13.56
C TYR A 211 -5.16 14.26 -13.70
N GLY A 212 -4.91 15.53 -13.40
CA GLY A 212 -5.94 16.56 -13.35
C GLY A 212 -6.53 16.91 -14.72
N VAL A 213 -5.71 17.08 -15.76
CA VAL A 213 -6.18 17.42 -17.10
C VAL A 213 -7.04 16.30 -17.69
N PRO A 214 -6.63 15.01 -17.68
CA PRO A 214 -7.49 13.93 -18.15
C PRO A 214 -8.81 13.85 -17.38
N LEU A 215 -8.77 13.98 -16.05
CA LEU A 215 -9.96 13.94 -15.20
C LEU A 215 -10.93 15.09 -15.53
N LEU A 216 -10.44 16.33 -15.56
CA LEU A 216 -11.27 17.51 -15.80
C LEU A 216 -11.81 17.52 -17.24
N SER A 217 -11.00 17.14 -18.23
CA SER A 217 -11.46 17.06 -19.62
C SER A 217 -12.50 15.94 -19.83
N GLU A 218 -12.37 14.80 -19.16
CA GLU A 218 -13.39 13.76 -19.20
C GLU A 218 -14.71 14.25 -18.60
N VAL A 219 -14.67 14.93 -17.45
CA VAL A 219 -15.86 15.45 -16.77
C VAL A 219 -16.54 16.57 -17.57
N PHE A 220 -15.79 17.53 -18.11
CA PHE A 220 -16.35 18.72 -18.75
C PHE A 220 -16.51 18.59 -20.28
N ALA A 221 -15.63 17.86 -20.95
CA ALA A 221 -15.62 17.70 -22.41
C ALA A 221 -16.01 16.28 -22.87
N GLY A 222 -16.32 15.37 -21.95
CA GLY A 222 -16.74 13.99 -22.27
C GLY A 222 -15.63 13.10 -22.85
N THR A 223 -14.40 13.60 -22.92
CA THR A 223 -13.24 12.87 -23.45
C THR A 223 -11.99 13.18 -22.63
N ALA A 224 -11.30 12.13 -22.19
CA ALA A 224 -10.07 12.28 -21.41
C ALA A 224 -8.91 12.70 -22.32
N ILE A 225 -8.55 13.98 -22.29
CA ILE A 225 -7.39 14.52 -22.99
C ILE A 225 -6.13 14.14 -22.21
N ARG A 226 -5.38 13.17 -22.76
CA ARG A 226 -4.12 12.69 -22.17
C ARG A 226 -2.93 13.31 -22.89
N ILE A 227 -2.28 14.29 -22.24
CA ILE A 227 -1.06 14.92 -22.74
C ILE A 227 0.12 13.94 -22.64
N LEU A 228 0.21 13.25 -21.51
CA LEU A 228 1.17 12.17 -21.26
C LEU A 228 0.40 10.86 -21.03
N PRO A 229 0.88 9.72 -21.54
CA PRO A 229 0.26 8.44 -21.25
C PRO A 229 0.45 8.09 -19.78
N PHE A 230 -0.50 7.36 -19.21
CA PHE A 230 -0.50 6.88 -17.83
C PHE A 230 -0.91 5.41 -17.83
N PRO A 231 -0.21 4.52 -17.07
CA PRO A 231 0.88 4.79 -16.13
C PRO A 231 2.28 4.87 -16.75
N TRP A 232 2.36 4.53 -18.03
CA TRP A 232 3.62 4.42 -18.77
C TRP A 232 3.38 4.73 -20.24
N TYR A 233 4.44 5.17 -20.90
CA TYR A 233 4.52 5.16 -22.35
C TYR A 233 4.78 3.72 -22.81
N ASP A 234 3.81 3.13 -23.51
CA ASP A 234 3.89 1.77 -24.00
C ASP A 234 4.83 1.68 -25.20
N MET A 235 5.88 0.85 -25.07
CA MET A 235 6.85 0.64 -26.13
C MET A 235 6.70 -0.72 -26.84
N ASN A 236 5.74 -1.57 -26.43
CA ASN A 236 5.53 -2.89 -27.01
C ASN A 236 5.23 -2.80 -28.51
N SER A 237 4.41 -1.83 -28.93
CA SER A 237 4.04 -1.60 -30.33
C SER A 237 5.25 -1.33 -31.25
N PHE A 238 6.35 -0.81 -30.70
CA PHE A 238 7.56 -0.55 -31.47
C PHE A 238 8.50 -1.76 -31.55
N ILE A 239 8.43 -2.67 -30.58
CA ILE A 239 9.39 -3.78 -30.45
C ILE A 239 8.80 -5.14 -30.84
N GLU A 240 7.48 -5.31 -30.79
CA GLU A 240 6.81 -6.62 -30.94
C GLU A 240 7.12 -7.33 -32.28
N THR A 241 7.42 -6.57 -33.34
CA THR A 241 7.78 -7.12 -34.65
C THR A 241 9.15 -7.81 -34.64
N TRP A 242 10.08 -7.34 -33.80
CA TRP A 242 11.45 -7.83 -33.72
C TRP A 242 11.64 -8.78 -32.54
N LEU A 243 10.93 -8.52 -31.44
CA LEU A 243 11.00 -9.23 -30.19
C LEU A 243 9.57 -9.54 -29.70
N PRO A 244 8.86 -10.47 -30.36
CA PRO A 244 7.51 -10.85 -29.95
C PRO A 244 7.52 -11.33 -28.50
N GLY A 245 6.59 -10.84 -27.70
CA GLY A 245 6.50 -11.15 -26.26
C GLY A 245 7.27 -10.21 -25.33
N ALA A 246 8.28 -9.48 -25.80
CA ALA A 246 9.04 -8.56 -24.96
C ALA A 246 8.12 -7.47 -24.40
N SER A 247 8.23 -7.21 -23.08
CA SER A 247 7.45 -6.19 -22.39
C SER A 247 8.35 -5.00 -22.05
N PHE A 248 8.06 -3.82 -22.60
CA PHE A 248 8.85 -2.61 -22.40
C PHE A 248 7.98 -1.36 -22.32
N GLY A 249 8.25 -0.51 -21.32
CA GLY A 249 7.61 0.78 -21.19
C GLY A 249 8.39 1.72 -20.31
N ILE A 250 8.15 3.01 -20.51
CA ILE A 250 8.77 4.08 -19.74
C ILE A 250 7.72 4.60 -18.77
N ALA A 251 7.96 4.43 -17.47
CA ALA A 251 7.07 4.97 -16.43
C ALA A 251 7.00 6.49 -16.52
N THR A 252 5.77 7.01 -16.54
CA THR A 252 5.46 8.44 -16.54
C THR A 252 4.89 8.90 -15.19
N ASP A 253 4.58 7.96 -14.29
CA ASP A 253 4.07 8.26 -12.97
C ASP A 253 5.12 8.97 -12.09
N ILE A 254 4.75 10.13 -11.55
CA ILE A 254 5.63 10.96 -10.71
C ILE A 254 6.02 10.27 -9.40
N LEU A 255 5.18 9.39 -8.85
CA LEU A 255 5.47 8.63 -7.64
C LEU A 255 6.55 7.58 -7.92
N VAL A 256 6.53 6.96 -9.11
CA VAL A 256 7.56 6.01 -9.53
C VAL A 256 8.88 6.74 -9.75
N LEU A 257 8.85 7.87 -10.45
CA LEU A 257 10.04 8.71 -10.68
C LEU A 257 10.62 9.23 -9.37
N GLY A 258 9.78 9.75 -8.47
CA GLY A 258 10.15 10.23 -7.14
C GLY A 258 10.80 9.14 -6.30
N THR A 259 10.23 7.94 -6.28
CA THR A 259 10.81 6.77 -5.59
C THR A 259 12.18 6.42 -6.16
N GLY A 260 12.36 6.52 -7.47
CA GLY A 260 13.63 6.29 -8.16
C GLY A 260 14.78 7.17 -7.68
N PHE A 261 14.52 8.42 -7.27
CA PHE A 261 15.54 9.33 -6.74
C PHE A 261 16.00 8.99 -5.32
N VAL A 262 15.21 8.20 -4.58
CA VAL A 262 15.45 7.88 -3.17
C VAL A 262 16.16 6.54 -3.01
N ILE A 263 15.86 5.59 -3.89
CA ILE A 263 16.45 4.25 -3.81
C ILE A 263 17.96 4.28 -4.13
N PRO A 264 18.78 3.47 -3.44
CA PRO A 264 20.20 3.38 -3.77
C PRO A 264 20.43 2.94 -5.22
N PHE A 265 21.40 3.55 -5.91
CA PHE A 265 21.66 3.29 -7.32
C PHE A 265 21.91 1.80 -7.62
N SER A 266 22.62 1.08 -6.74
CA SER A 266 22.85 -0.36 -6.89
C SER A 266 21.55 -1.17 -6.89
N VAL A 267 20.57 -0.77 -6.07
CA VAL A 267 19.25 -1.40 -6.01
C VAL A 267 18.47 -1.09 -7.27
N ALA A 268 18.49 0.17 -7.73
CA ALA A 268 17.84 0.58 -8.98
C ALA A 268 18.37 -0.21 -10.19
N VAL A 269 19.69 -0.38 -10.30
CA VAL A 269 20.32 -1.19 -11.36
C VAL A 269 19.93 -2.66 -11.25
N ALA A 270 19.93 -3.24 -10.05
CA ALA A 270 19.51 -4.63 -9.85
C ALA A 270 18.03 -4.83 -10.23
N GLN A 271 17.16 -3.89 -9.88
CA GLN A 271 15.75 -3.90 -10.27
C GLN A 271 15.61 -3.82 -11.79
N PHE A 272 16.30 -2.89 -12.44
CA PHE A 272 16.29 -2.75 -13.90
C PHE A 272 16.78 -4.02 -14.59
N LEU A 273 17.93 -4.57 -14.19
CA LEU A 273 18.46 -5.79 -14.78
C LEU A 273 17.53 -6.98 -14.55
N GLY A 274 16.95 -7.12 -13.35
CA GLY A 274 16.00 -8.18 -13.04
C GLY A 274 14.75 -8.11 -13.92
N THR A 275 14.12 -6.94 -14.01
CA THR A 275 12.92 -6.76 -14.85
C THR A 275 13.23 -6.88 -16.33
N PHE A 276 14.38 -6.39 -16.79
CA PHE A 276 14.82 -6.51 -18.17
C PHE A 276 15.07 -7.98 -18.55
N VAL A 277 15.77 -8.74 -17.71
CA VAL A 277 16.01 -10.17 -17.98
C VAL A 277 14.71 -10.97 -17.97
N VAL A 278 13.81 -10.74 -17.01
CA VAL A 278 12.57 -11.51 -16.87
C VAL A 278 11.54 -11.12 -17.94
N TYR A 279 11.21 -9.83 -18.05
CA TYR A 279 10.07 -9.38 -18.85
C TYR A 279 10.43 -8.93 -20.27
N PHE A 280 11.66 -8.47 -20.51
CA PHE A 280 12.09 -8.09 -21.86
C PHE A 280 12.64 -9.31 -22.59
N ILE A 281 13.73 -9.90 -22.08
CA ILE A 281 14.38 -11.05 -22.72
C ILE A 281 13.58 -12.33 -22.46
N GLY A 282 13.23 -12.60 -21.21
CA GLY A 282 12.56 -13.83 -20.79
C GLY A 282 11.24 -14.04 -21.50
N ASN A 283 10.35 -13.04 -21.53
CA ASN A 283 9.09 -13.17 -22.25
C ASN A 283 9.27 -13.45 -23.75
N HIS A 284 10.26 -12.81 -24.40
CA HIS A 284 10.53 -13.09 -25.80
C HIS A 284 10.94 -14.57 -26.01
N LEU A 285 11.82 -15.08 -25.15
CA LEU A 285 12.19 -16.50 -25.18
C LEU A 285 10.98 -17.41 -24.93
N LEU A 286 10.07 -17.04 -24.03
CA LEU A 286 8.85 -17.83 -23.78
C LEU A 286 7.96 -17.91 -25.03
N VAL A 287 7.79 -16.82 -25.77
CA VAL A 287 7.03 -16.83 -27.03
C VAL A 287 7.69 -17.75 -28.06
N VAL A 288 9.00 -17.61 -28.28
CA VAL A 288 9.74 -18.42 -29.27
C VAL A 288 9.72 -19.92 -28.92
N ASN A 289 9.63 -20.26 -27.62
CA ASN A 289 9.56 -21.64 -27.15
C ASN A 289 8.12 -22.16 -26.93
N ASN A 290 7.08 -21.42 -27.35
CA ASN A 290 5.66 -21.77 -27.15
C ASN A 290 5.25 -21.97 -25.67
N LEU A 291 5.91 -21.27 -24.74
CA LEU A 291 5.62 -21.27 -23.31
C LEU A 291 4.79 -20.06 -22.86
N PHE A 292 4.39 -19.19 -23.81
CA PHE A 292 3.52 -18.05 -23.57
C PHE A 292 2.25 -18.14 -24.45
N PRO A 293 1.32 -19.06 -24.14
CA PRO A 293 0.18 -19.39 -25.01
C PRO A 293 -0.83 -18.26 -25.17
N HIS A 294 -0.99 -17.37 -24.19
CA HIS A 294 -1.92 -16.24 -24.29
C HIS A 294 -1.30 -14.96 -24.87
N TRP A 295 -0.10 -15.05 -25.46
CA TRP A 295 0.47 -13.93 -26.19
C TRP A 295 -0.16 -13.80 -27.59
N LEU A 296 -0.54 -12.58 -27.93
CA LEU A 296 -1.10 -12.20 -29.22
C LEU A 296 -0.39 -10.93 -29.73
N PRO A 297 -0.15 -10.80 -31.04
CA PRO A 297 0.32 -9.54 -31.61
C PRO A 297 -0.61 -8.36 -31.28
N GLY A 298 -0.04 -7.20 -30.96
CA GLY A 298 -0.77 -6.00 -30.57
C GLY A 298 -1.10 -5.90 -29.09
N MET A 299 -0.65 -6.84 -28.24
CA MET A 299 -0.83 -6.74 -26.80
C MET A 299 -0.02 -5.58 -26.20
N ASN A 300 -0.73 -4.68 -25.52
CA ASN A 300 -0.11 -3.63 -24.73
C ASN A 300 0.72 -4.21 -23.57
N ILE A 301 1.55 -3.37 -22.97
CA ILE A 301 2.44 -3.75 -21.86
C ILE A 301 1.67 -4.33 -20.67
N THR A 302 0.48 -3.81 -20.34
CA THR A 302 -0.34 -4.29 -19.22
C THR A 302 -0.74 -5.74 -19.43
N LEU A 303 -1.27 -6.06 -20.60
CA LEU A 303 -1.72 -7.40 -20.96
C LEU A 303 -0.54 -8.35 -21.10
N THR A 304 0.57 -7.90 -21.70
CA THR A 304 1.78 -8.71 -21.86
C THR A 304 2.37 -9.06 -20.50
N TRP A 305 2.46 -8.09 -19.59
CA TRP A 305 2.94 -8.30 -18.23
C TRP A 305 2.02 -9.25 -17.45
N SER A 306 0.70 -8.98 -17.40
CA SER A 306 -0.26 -9.80 -16.64
C SER A 306 -0.31 -11.24 -17.16
N ASN A 307 -0.38 -11.44 -18.47
CA ASN A 307 -0.49 -12.78 -19.04
C ASN A 307 0.82 -13.55 -18.89
N SER A 308 1.98 -12.91 -19.01
CA SER A 308 3.28 -13.58 -18.80
C SER A 308 3.45 -14.07 -17.36
N ILE A 309 2.89 -13.35 -16.39
CA ILE A 309 2.86 -13.80 -14.99
C ILE A 309 1.98 -15.03 -14.84
N LEU A 310 0.75 -14.99 -15.36
CA LEU A 310 -0.20 -16.09 -15.24
C LEU A 310 0.28 -17.36 -15.95
N ASP A 311 0.88 -17.23 -17.13
CA ASP A 311 1.30 -18.35 -17.96
C ASP A 311 2.60 -19.00 -17.48
N PHE A 312 3.54 -18.22 -16.91
CA PHE A 312 4.86 -18.74 -16.59
C PHE A 312 5.46 -18.17 -15.29
N TRP A 313 5.51 -16.85 -15.12
CA TRP A 313 6.35 -16.26 -14.06
C TRP A 313 5.78 -16.34 -12.65
N ALA A 314 4.50 -16.68 -12.47
CA ALA A 314 3.86 -16.72 -11.14
C ALA A 314 4.66 -17.57 -10.15
N SER A 315 4.99 -18.82 -10.50
CA SER A 315 5.76 -19.71 -9.62
C SER A 315 7.16 -19.19 -9.30
N PHE A 316 7.83 -18.59 -10.29
CA PHE A 316 9.17 -18.01 -10.10
C PHE A 316 9.13 -16.80 -9.16
N ILE A 317 8.17 -15.89 -9.36
CA ILE A 317 7.98 -14.71 -8.51
C ILE A 317 7.62 -15.12 -7.08
N ILE A 318 6.74 -16.12 -6.92
CA ILE A 318 6.40 -16.68 -5.59
C ILE A 318 7.65 -17.26 -4.93
N GLY A 319 8.44 -18.07 -5.65
CA GLY A 319 9.68 -18.65 -5.14
C GLY A 319 10.70 -17.59 -4.71
N LEU A 320 10.90 -16.55 -5.54
CA LEU A 320 11.75 -15.42 -5.21
C LEU A 320 11.23 -14.64 -3.99
N GLY A 321 9.91 -14.43 -3.88
CA GLY A 321 9.29 -13.75 -2.75
C GLY A 321 9.50 -14.51 -1.44
N ILE A 322 9.32 -15.83 -1.45
CA ILE A 322 9.60 -16.70 -0.29
C ILE A 322 11.09 -16.65 0.05
N ALA A 323 11.97 -16.77 -0.95
CA ALA A 323 13.41 -16.71 -0.73
C ALA A 323 13.84 -15.36 -0.15
N ALA A 324 13.35 -14.24 -0.68
CA ALA A 324 13.65 -12.90 -0.20
C ALA A 324 13.10 -12.65 1.22
N GLY A 325 11.93 -13.20 1.56
CA GLY A 325 11.36 -13.11 2.90
C GLY A 325 12.09 -13.96 3.94
N ILE A 326 12.60 -15.13 3.55
CA ILE A 326 13.25 -16.07 4.48
C ILE A 326 14.76 -15.84 4.59
N ALA A 327 15.42 -15.41 3.51
CA ALA A 327 16.87 -15.28 3.44
C ALA A 327 17.48 -14.39 4.54
N PRO A 328 16.89 -13.24 4.94
CA PRO A 328 17.41 -12.44 6.05
C PRO A 328 17.46 -13.24 7.36
N PHE A 329 16.43 -14.05 7.63
CA PHE A 329 16.36 -14.87 8.84
C PHE A 329 17.33 -16.05 8.85
N ILE A 330 17.63 -16.61 7.67
CA ILE A 330 18.63 -17.68 7.54
C ILE A 330 20.06 -17.13 7.64
N LYS A 331 20.33 -15.97 7.03
CA LYS A 331 21.67 -15.36 7.04
C LYS A 331 22.01 -14.73 8.38
N HIS A 332 21.01 -14.18 9.07
CA HIS A 332 21.17 -13.46 10.34
C HIS A 332 20.20 -13.95 11.43
N PRO A 333 20.23 -15.23 11.81
CA PRO A 333 19.36 -15.79 12.86
C PRO A 333 19.61 -15.11 14.23
N GLU A 334 20.78 -14.52 14.44
CA GLU A 334 21.12 -13.74 15.62
C GLU A 334 20.17 -12.56 15.84
N TYR A 335 19.65 -11.92 14.78
CA TYR A 335 18.74 -10.78 14.93
C TYR A 335 17.39 -11.21 15.49
N VAL A 336 16.87 -12.35 15.02
CA VAL A 336 15.61 -12.92 15.50
C VAL A 336 15.75 -13.38 16.95
N THR A 337 16.80 -14.13 17.26
CA THR A 337 17.02 -14.65 18.62
C THR A 337 17.30 -13.52 19.63
N SER A 338 18.04 -12.49 19.22
CA SER A 338 18.25 -11.27 20.02
C SER A 338 16.94 -10.52 20.27
N THR A 339 16.10 -10.36 19.24
CA THR A 339 14.78 -9.73 19.35
C THR A 339 13.89 -10.46 20.35
N ILE A 340 13.76 -11.78 20.22
CA ILE A 340 12.95 -12.60 21.15
C ILE A 340 13.48 -12.48 22.57
N ARG A 341 14.81 -12.57 22.76
CA ARG A 341 15.43 -12.46 24.08
C ARG A 341 15.23 -11.08 24.71
N SER A 342 15.37 -10.03 23.92
CA SER A 342 15.17 -8.63 24.34
C SER A 342 13.72 -8.34 24.71
N LEU A 343 12.75 -8.78 23.89
CA LEU A 343 11.32 -8.61 24.16
C LEU A 343 10.82 -9.53 25.29
N ALA A 344 11.50 -10.64 25.57
CA ALA A 344 11.22 -11.49 26.72
C ALA A 344 11.64 -10.83 28.04
N LYS A 345 12.76 -10.07 28.03
CA LYS A 345 13.27 -9.34 29.19
C LYS A 345 13.40 -7.86 28.86
N LEU A 346 12.26 -7.18 28.81
CA LEU A 346 12.22 -5.75 28.48
C LEU A 346 13.05 -4.93 29.48
N SER A 347 13.99 -4.16 28.93
CA SER A 347 14.71 -3.13 29.67
C SER A 347 13.76 -2.01 30.13
N LYS A 348 14.18 -1.21 31.12
CA LYS A 348 13.42 -0.03 31.55
C LYS A 348 13.20 0.95 30.40
N ALA A 349 14.25 1.19 29.60
CA ALA A 349 14.17 2.06 28.42
C ALA A 349 13.19 1.54 27.36
N SER A 350 13.15 0.22 27.11
CA SER A 350 12.22 -0.38 26.14
C SER A 350 10.76 -0.27 26.62
N LYS A 351 10.51 -0.38 27.93
CA LYS A 351 9.17 -0.15 28.50
C LYS A 351 8.74 1.31 28.39
N GLU A 352 9.66 2.24 28.63
CA GLU A 352 9.42 3.68 28.46
C GLU A 352 9.17 4.07 26.99
N ALA A 353 9.77 3.35 26.04
CA ALA A 353 9.49 3.50 24.61
C ALA A 353 8.15 2.88 24.16
N GLY A 354 7.42 2.20 25.06
CA GLY A 354 6.10 1.63 24.78
C GLY A 354 6.10 0.20 24.23
N TYR A 355 7.23 -0.50 24.23
CA TYR A 355 7.27 -1.90 23.79
C TYR A 355 6.56 -2.84 24.78
N LEU A 356 5.82 -3.80 24.24
CA LEU A 356 5.14 -4.86 24.98
C LEU A 356 6.00 -6.13 25.04
N SER A 357 5.76 -6.97 26.05
CA SER A 357 6.52 -8.22 26.18
C SER A 357 6.20 -9.18 25.03
N ILE A 358 7.17 -10.01 24.65
CA ILE A 358 6.97 -11.01 23.59
C ILE A 358 5.80 -11.96 23.87
N LYS A 359 5.52 -12.23 25.15
CA LYS A 359 4.37 -13.06 25.55
C LYS A 359 3.06 -12.39 25.17
N VAL A 360 2.91 -11.10 25.48
CA VAL A 360 1.71 -10.33 25.14
C VAL A 360 1.55 -10.22 23.62
N LEU A 361 2.62 -9.83 22.92
CA LEU A 361 2.62 -9.72 21.46
C LEU A 361 2.30 -11.06 20.79
N GLY A 362 2.92 -12.14 21.26
CA GLY A 362 2.65 -13.50 20.80
C GLY A 362 1.21 -13.93 21.07
N THR A 363 0.65 -13.65 22.24
CA THR A 363 -0.75 -13.98 22.54
C THR A 363 -1.73 -13.18 21.68
N LEU A 364 -1.48 -11.90 21.44
CA LEU A 364 -2.33 -11.07 20.59
C LEU A 364 -2.29 -11.56 19.14
N PHE A 365 -1.09 -11.86 18.63
CA PHE A 365 -0.93 -12.41 17.29
C PHE A 365 -1.60 -13.78 17.13
N LEU A 366 -1.36 -14.71 18.07
CA LEU A 366 -2.00 -16.03 18.05
C LEU A 366 -3.52 -15.92 18.18
N PHE A 367 -4.02 -15.06 19.06
CA PHE A 367 -5.46 -14.82 19.20
C PHE A 367 -6.07 -14.30 17.90
N GLY A 368 -5.52 -13.22 17.32
CA GLY A 368 -6.05 -12.66 16.07
C GLY A 368 -5.97 -13.64 14.90
N SER A 369 -4.84 -14.35 14.75
CA SER A 369 -4.65 -15.31 13.65
C SER A 369 -5.53 -16.55 13.80
N LEU A 370 -5.61 -17.15 15.00
CA LEU A 370 -6.49 -18.29 15.26
C LEU A 370 -7.97 -17.90 15.12
N SER A 371 -8.37 -16.70 15.53
CA SER A 371 -9.73 -16.21 15.31
C SER A 371 -10.06 -16.08 13.81
N LEU A 372 -9.14 -15.56 12.99
CA LEU A 372 -9.32 -15.49 11.54
C LEU A 372 -9.38 -16.89 10.90
N VAL A 373 -8.52 -17.81 11.33
CA VAL A 373 -8.55 -19.21 10.86
C VAL A 373 -9.85 -19.91 11.27
N ALA A 374 -10.33 -19.68 12.49
CA ALA A 374 -11.59 -20.22 12.97
C ALA A 374 -12.77 -19.68 12.16
N ILE A 375 -12.79 -18.39 11.84
CA ILE A 375 -13.81 -17.79 10.95
C ILE A 375 -13.77 -18.47 9.58
N ALA A 376 -12.59 -18.64 8.98
CA ALA A 376 -12.45 -19.29 7.68
C ALA A 376 -12.93 -20.74 7.70
N LEU A 377 -12.58 -21.50 8.75
CA LEU A 377 -13.01 -22.88 8.96
C LEU A 377 -14.53 -23.02 9.15
N LEU A 378 -15.14 -22.13 9.92
CA LEU A 378 -16.58 -22.16 10.18
C LEU A 378 -17.39 -21.80 8.93
N LEU A 379 -16.90 -20.86 8.12
CA LEU A 379 -17.62 -20.37 6.95
C LEU A 379 -17.31 -21.16 5.66
N ALA A 380 -16.14 -21.78 5.57
CA ALA A 380 -15.68 -22.55 4.42
C ALA A 380 -14.97 -23.85 4.86
N PRO A 381 -15.71 -24.82 5.46
CA PRO A 381 -15.12 -26.06 5.98
C PRO A 381 -14.43 -26.90 4.90
N GLY A 382 -14.85 -26.79 3.64
CA GLY A 382 -14.24 -27.51 2.51
C GLY A 382 -12.95 -26.89 1.95
N PHE A 383 -12.47 -25.76 2.50
CA PHE A 383 -11.28 -25.07 1.99
C PHE A 383 -9.95 -25.77 2.38
N MET A 384 -9.90 -26.43 3.53
CA MET A 384 -8.77 -27.28 3.90
C MET A 384 -9.06 -28.72 3.50
N SER A 385 -8.83 -29.06 2.24
CA SER A 385 -8.95 -30.43 1.69
C SER A 385 -7.84 -31.39 2.14
N TYR A 386 -7.26 -31.17 3.32
CA TYR A 386 -6.34 -32.09 4.00
C TYR A 386 -6.87 -32.41 5.41
N ALA A 387 -8.08 -32.95 5.46
CA ALA A 387 -8.60 -33.73 6.59
C ALA A 387 -9.47 -34.87 6.04
#